data_AF-A0A1C4ZXZ2-F1
#
_entry.id   AF-A0A1C4ZXZ2-F1
#
_cell.length_a   1.000
_cell.length_b   1.000
_cell.length_c   1.000
_cell.angle_alpha   90.00
_cell.angle_beta   90.00
_cell.angle_gamma   90.00
#
_symmetry.space_group_name_H-M   'P 1'
#
loop_
_entity.id
_entity.type
_entity.pdbx_description
1 polymer ?
#
loop_
_entity_poly.entity_id
_entity_poly.type
_entity_poly.pdbx_seq_one_letter_code
_entity_poly.pdbx_strand_id
1 'polypeptide(L)'
;MRQWWRRIVAPVAAGLMAAGLGLVAVGATGGVAQAAPGDNLAWTATPSASYTSPWEDVAAIRDGIDPTSSNDTANPRWGTWPNQGQQWAQLTWTANQTIRAVEVYFFDDNGGVRLPAAWRVQSWNGSSYQDVTGASGYPVAANRYNLVTFTAVSTSRLRVLLDSGAGSVGLLEVKAHANPPGGNPPTGWNPPGNLVTPLGEVWAHQEATYPNLYGFRNYGWDQVFANRGSLNFCVRWDSPASVSAALRDQIHATLARQYKKWMDVMVGHNNWPYATVPIKVVGWAVRDRAQLQWSDTSVDIYVNDIRENAPQCAEGCGRFFNQNGQYPNCPGGAARHYDQSLWLTAGMGGGAGGDWGQRMGSEYFVNNINAENMTILLHEIGHTFGLDDFYDWSPSGVGGFLMKAGSASAITEFDAWMFRDWWRHLKSRYGL
;
A
#
# COMPACT_ATOMS: atom_id res chain seq x y z
N MET A 1 -30.57 8.03 -14.02
CA MET A 1 -30.35 9.22 -13.16
C MET A 1 -29.00 9.87 -13.50
N ARG A 2 -28.81 10.26 -14.77
CA ARG A 2 -27.61 10.94 -15.26
C ARG A 2 -27.91 12.44 -15.24
N GLN A 3 -27.36 13.24 -14.31
CA GLN A 3 -27.18 14.70 -14.50
C GLN A 3 -26.52 15.51 -13.34
N TRP A 4 -25.81 14.92 -12.37
CA TRP A 4 -25.35 15.68 -11.19
C TRP A 4 -23.85 16.04 -11.10
N TRP A 5 -23.03 15.81 -12.13
CA TRP A 5 -21.61 16.14 -12.06
C TRP A 5 -21.15 17.10 -13.16
N ARG A 6 -21.48 18.39 -12.99
CA ARG A 6 -20.71 19.52 -13.54
C ARG A 6 -20.84 20.71 -12.58
N ARG A 7 -19.72 21.43 -12.38
CA ARG A 7 -19.45 22.53 -11.43
C ARG A 7 -18.89 21.95 -10.11
N ILE A 8 -17.70 22.29 -9.59
CA ILE A 8 -17.02 23.59 -9.48
C ILE A 8 -15.51 23.33 -9.30
N VAL A 9 -14.65 24.01 -10.07
CA VAL A 9 -13.25 24.28 -9.67
C VAL A 9 -13.03 25.77 -9.86
N ALA A 10 -12.77 26.49 -8.77
CA ALA A 10 -12.19 27.83 -8.80
C ALA A 10 -11.24 27.97 -7.59
N PRO A 11 -10.03 28.51 -7.77
CA PRO A 11 -9.00 28.58 -6.74
C PRO A 11 -9.18 29.83 -5.88
N VAL A 12 -8.91 29.74 -4.57
CA VAL A 12 -8.72 30.92 -3.71
C VAL A 12 -7.26 31.00 -3.31
N ALA A 13 -6.67 32.15 -3.63
CA ALA A 13 -5.30 32.53 -3.38
C ALA A 13 -5.05 32.91 -1.91
N ALA A 14 -3.77 32.84 -1.56
CA ALA A 14 -3.16 33.02 -0.26
C ALA A 14 -3.34 34.41 0.38
N GLY A 15 -3.29 34.44 1.72
CA GLY A 15 -3.05 35.62 2.54
C GLY A 15 -2.20 35.27 3.77
N LEU A 16 -0.96 35.78 3.79
CA LEU A 16 0.04 35.71 4.87
C LEU A 16 -0.19 36.79 5.94
N MET A 17 0.17 36.49 7.20
CA MET A 17 0.99 37.29 8.18
C MET A 17 0.97 36.54 9.54
N ALA A 18 2.08 35.93 10.01
CA ALA A 18 3.13 36.47 10.91
C ALA A 18 2.62 36.80 12.34
N ALA A 19 3.27 36.52 13.48
CA ALA A 19 4.50 35.82 13.87
C ALA A 19 4.41 35.56 15.40
N GLY A 20 5.16 34.58 15.94
CA GLY A 20 5.29 34.38 17.39
C GLY A 20 6.44 33.42 17.73
N LEU A 21 7.53 33.96 18.26
CA LEU A 21 8.76 33.27 18.65
C LEU A 21 8.59 32.40 19.91
N GLY A 22 9.31 31.26 19.95
CA GLY A 22 9.95 30.75 21.17
C GLY A 22 9.73 29.27 21.50
N LEU A 23 10.60 28.38 21.01
CA LEU A 23 11.58 27.60 21.81
C LEU A 23 12.19 26.53 20.91
N VAL A 24 13.52 26.53 20.82
CA VAL A 24 14.32 25.55 20.08
C VAL A 24 14.44 24.29 20.92
N ALA A 25 13.82 23.20 20.48
CA ALA A 25 14.23 21.85 20.84
C ALA A 25 14.85 21.22 19.59
N VAL A 26 16.18 21.03 19.61
CA VAL A 26 16.89 20.22 18.62
C VAL A 26 16.52 18.76 18.88
N GLY A 27 15.41 18.33 18.29
CA GLY A 27 15.03 16.92 18.19
C GLY A 27 15.67 16.34 16.95
N ALA A 28 16.41 15.25 17.11
CA ALA A 28 17.05 14.50 16.04
C ALA A 28 16.13 14.36 14.81
N THR A 29 16.65 14.69 13.63
CA THR A 29 16.04 14.39 12.35
C THR A 29 15.96 12.87 12.20
N GLY A 30 14.92 12.27 12.78
CA GLY A 30 14.51 10.92 12.46
C GLY A 30 14.02 10.93 11.03
N GLY A 31 14.91 10.57 10.10
CA GLY A 31 14.51 10.16 8.76
C GLY A 31 13.44 9.09 8.91
N VAL A 32 12.23 9.42 8.47
CA VAL A 32 11.11 8.49 8.45
C VAL A 32 11.48 7.36 7.49
N ALA A 33 11.89 6.22 8.04
CA ALA A 33 12.11 5.00 7.29
C ALA A 33 10.89 4.70 6.42
N GLN A 34 11.13 4.58 5.12
CA GLN A 34 10.10 4.53 4.10
C GLN A 34 9.65 3.08 3.88
N ALA A 35 8.70 2.55 4.63
CA ALA A 35 8.27 1.15 4.47
C ALA A 35 7.85 0.72 3.03
N ALA A 36 8.13 -0.55 2.80
CA ALA A 36 8.38 -1.25 1.55
C ALA A 36 7.22 -1.48 0.57
N PRO A 37 7.54 -1.64 -0.73
CA PRO A 37 6.81 -2.48 -1.67
C PRO A 37 6.86 -3.97 -1.24
N GLY A 38 5.71 -4.64 -1.16
CA GLY A 38 5.53 -5.93 -0.44
C GLY A 38 6.23 -7.18 -0.99
N ASP A 39 7.01 -7.09 -2.08
CA ASP A 39 7.90 -8.20 -2.49
C ASP A 39 9.26 -8.14 -1.79
N ASN A 40 9.70 -6.98 -1.25
CA ASN A 40 10.95 -6.90 -0.49
C ASN A 40 10.74 -7.41 0.94
N LEU A 41 11.30 -8.58 1.24
CA LEU A 41 11.24 -9.25 2.53
C LEU A 41 12.29 -8.72 3.53
N ALA A 42 13.30 -7.97 3.07
CA ALA A 42 14.40 -7.49 3.92
C ALA A 42 13.90 -6.63 5.10
N TRP A 43 12.80 -5.92 4.92
CA TRP A 43 12.18 -5.03 5.91
C TRP A 43 11.76 -5.72 7.22
N THR A 44 11.38 -6.99 7.12
CA THR A 44 10.94 -7.78 8.28
C THR A 44 12.08 -8.58 8.89
N ALA A 45 13.29 -8.51 8.32
CA ALA A 45 14.47 -9.16 8.85
C ALA A 45 15.15 -8.31 9.93
N THR A 46 15.89 -8.98 10.80
CA THR A 46 16.91 -8.38 11.65
C THR A 46 18.27 -8.50 10.95
N PRO A 47 18.98 -7.39 10.69
CA PRO A 47 20.25 -7.42 10.02
C PRO A 47 21.39 -7.66 11.00
N SER A 48 22.45 -8.28 10.49
CA SER A 48 23.73 -8.40 11.18
C SER A 48 24.86 -8.41 10.15
N ALA A 49 26.10 -8.18 10.58
CA ALA A 49 27.25 -8.15 9.70
C ALA A 49 28.48 -8.77 10.36
N SER A 50 29.49 -9.11 9.55
CA SER A 50 30.81 -9.53 10.03
C SER A 50 31.50 -8.44 10.83
N TYR A 51 31.34 -7.19 10.41
CA TYR A 51 31.89 -6.00 11.01
C TYR A 51 31.10 -4.77 10.52
N THR A 52 31.06 -3.72 11.33
CA THR A 52 30.50 -2.41 10.96
C THR A 52 31.42 -1.33 11.51
N SER A 53 31.82 -0.37 10.68
CA SER A 53 32.64 0.78 11.12
C SER A 53 31.92 1.57 12.23
N PRO A 54 32.61 2.19 13.21
CA PRO A 54 31.96 2.82 14.37
C PRO A 54 30.99 3.98 14.08
N TRP A 55 31.04 4.58 12.89
CA TRP A 55 30.16 5.67 12.45
C TRP A 55 29.17 5.23 11.35
N GLU A 56 29.10 3.94 11.06
CA GLU A 56 28.20 3.33 10.10
C GLU A 56 27.19 2.43 10.82
N ASP A 57 26.12 2.06 10.14
CA ASP A 57 25.03 1.27 10.75
C ASP A 57 24.65 0.10 9.84
N VAL A 58 24.65 -1.11 10.40
CA VAL A 58 24.20 -2.31 9.69
C VAL A 58 22.69 -2.25 9.40
N ALA A 59 21.93 -1.44 10.12
CA ALA A 59 20.51 -1.23 9.84
C ALA A 59 20.27 -0.60 8.47
N ALA A 60 21.24 0.13 7.92
CA ALA A 60 21.16 0.79 6.62
C ALA A 60 20.84 -0.19 5.49
N ILE A 61 21.31 -1.44 5.56
CA ILE A 61 21.08 -2.43 4.48
C ILE A 61 19.61 -2.78 4.23
N ARG A 62 18.67 -2.30 5.07
CA ARG A 62 17.23 -2.56 4.91
C ARG A 62 16.37 -1.38 5.35
N ASP A 63 16.94 -0.18 5.38
CA ASP A 63 16.18 1.01 5.78
C ASP A 63 15.23 1.49 4.67
N GLY A 64 15.45 0.94 3.46
CA GLY A 64 14.82 1.19 2.18
C GLY A 64 14.57 2.63 1.83
N ILE A 65 15.56 3.42 2.21
CA ILE A 65 15.90 4.62 1.47
C ILE A 65 16.50 4.17 0.13
N ASP A 66 15.87 4.56 -0.98
CA ASP A 66 16.42 4.29 -2.32
C ASP A 66 17.66 5.20 -2.55
N PRO A 67 18.88 4.65 -2.68
CA PRO A 67 20.07 5.48 -2.79
C PRO A 67 20.16 6.17 -4.15
N THR A 68 20.55 7.45 -4.13
CA THR A 68 20.71 8.24 -5.36
C THR A 68 22.06 8.04 -6.03
N SER A 69 23.08 7.63 -5.27
CA SER A 69 24.42 7.31 -5.76
C SER A 69 25.12 6.32 -4.83
N SER A 70 26.19 5.65 -5.30
CA SER A 70 27.02 4.79 -4.46
C SER A 70 27.85 5.55 -3.43
N ASN A 71 28.09 6.85 -3.63
CA ASN A 71 28.73 7.72 -2.65
C ASN A 71 27.69 8.58 -1.92
N ASP A 72 26.58 7.95 -1.47
CA ASP A 72 25.56 8.65 -0.72
C ASP A 72 26.12 9.06 0.66
N THR A 73 26.19 10.38 0.89
CA THR A 73 26.65 10.97 2.15
C THR A 73 25.49 11.50 2.99
N ALA A 74 24.26 11.49 2.47
CA ALA A 74 23.08 12.04 3.12
C ALA A 74 22.34 10.99 3.96
N ASN A 75 22.48 9.71 3.60
CA ASN A 75 21.74 8.61 4.21
C ASN A 75 22.65 7.67 5.02
N PRO A 76 22.10 6.90 5.97
CA PRO A 76 22.83 5.83 6.63
C PRO A 76 23.45 4.86 5.62
N ARG A 77 24.59 4.26 6.01
CA ARG A 77 25.31 3.30 5.18
C ARG A 77 25.97 2.25 6.05
N TRP A 78 26.14 1.06 5.49
CA TRP A 78 26.96 0.00 6.10
C TRP A 78 28.28 -0.13 5.33
N GLY A 79 29.39 -0.12 6.05
CA GLY A 79 30.71 -0.37 5.50
C GLY A 79 31.62 -1.05 6.51
N THR A 80 32.75 -1.56 6.01
CA THR A 80 33.64 -2.41 6.80
C THR A 80 35.01 -1.81 7.08
N TRP A 81 35.23 -0.51 6.85
CA TRP A 81 36.54 0.10 7.03
C TRP A 81 37.02 0.02 8.49
N PRO A 82 38.29 -0.33 8.77
CA PRO A 82 39.38 -0.59 7.82
C PRO A 82 39.52 -2.07 7.40
N ASN A 83 38.58 -2.94 7.78
CA ASN A 83 38.65 -4.36 7.50
C ASN A 83 38.42 -4.67 6.01
N GLN A 84 39.32 -5.47 5.45
CA GLN A 84 39.27 -5.96 4.07
C GLN A 84 39.14 -7.49 4.04
N GLY A 85 39.29 -8.09 2.87
CA GLY A 85 39.05 -9.51 2.62
C GLY A 85 37.56 -9.81 2.51
N GLN A 86 37.15 -10.99 2.95
CA GLN A 86 35.76 -11.43 2.85
C GLN A 86 34.94 -10.90 4.03
N GLN A 87 33.84 -10.21 3.72
CA GLN A 87 32.91 -9.62 4.68
C GLN A 87 31.48 -10.00 4.31
N TRP A 88 30.55 -9.96 5.27
CA TRP A 88 29.16 -10.31 5.01
C TRP A 88 28.18 -9.38 5.72
N ALA A 89 27.03 -9.18 5.08
CA ALA A 89 25.83 -8.62 5.66
C ALA A 89 24.70 -9.64 5.55
N GLN A 90 23.91 -9.81 6.60
CA GLN A 90 22.92 -10.87 6.75
C GLN A 90 21.56 -10.30 7.09
N LEU A 91 20.52 -10.95 6.58
CA LEU A 91 19.11 -10.77 6.94
C LEU A 91 18.63 -12.03 7.69
N THR A 92 18.02 -11.84 8.86
CA THR A 92 17.46 -12.93 9.68
C THR A 92 15.96 -12.72 9.90
N TRP A 93 15.14 -13.69 9.53
CA TRP A 93 13.68 -13.67 9.75
C TRP A 93 13.28 -14.60 10.90
N THR A 94 12.14 -14.31 11.53
CA THR A 94 11.54 -15.15 12.58
C THR A 94 10.94 -16.45 12.03
N ALA A 95 10.59 -16.49 10.75
CA ALA A 95 10.09 -17.66 10.04
C ALA A 95 10.79 -17.78 8.67
N ASN A 96 10.85 -19.01 8.12
CA ASN A 96 11.41 -19.23 6.80
C ASN A 96 10.66 -18.43 5.73
N GLN A 97 11.44 -17.72 4.92
CA GLN A 97 10.97 -16.97 3.76
C GLN A 97 11.28 -17.74 2.48
N THR A 98 10.40 -17.66 1.49
CA THR A 98 10.70 -18.09 0.12
C THR A 98 11.31 -16.92 -0.64
N ILE A 99 12.56 -17.04 -1.05
CA ILE A 99 13.33 -15.97 -1.71
C ILE A 99 13.80 -16.46 -3.07
N ARG A 100 13.65 -15.62 -4.11
CA ARG A 100 14.00 -15.92 -5.51
C ARG A 100 14.99 -14.92 -6.12
N ALA A 101 15.12 -13.74 -5.51
CA ALA A 101 16.03 -12.72 -6.00
C ALA A 101 16.55 -11.84 -4.87
N VAL A 102 17.69 -11.21 -5.10
CA VAL A 102 18.28 -10.19 -4.22
C VAL A 102 18.76 -9.03 -5.08
N GLU A 103 18.49 -7.80 -4.65
CA GLU A 103 19.12 -6.60 -5.16
C GLU A 103 20.07 -6.03 -4.11
N VAL A 104 21.25 -5.61 -4.52
CA VAL A 104 22.20 -4.91 -3.64
C VAL A 104 22.61 -3.57 -4.26
N TYR A 105 22.66 -2.53 -3.43
CA TYR A 105 23.23 -1.24 -3.81
C TYR A 105 24.55 -1.07 -3.09
N PHE A 106 25.66 -1.00 -3.83
CA PHE A 106 26.99 -0.91 -3.23
C PHE A 106 27.30 0.51 -2.75
N PHE A 107 27.92 0.59 -1.57
CA PHE A 107 28.54 1.79 -1.05
C PHE A 107 29.99 1.90 -1.59
N ASP A 108 30.34 3.04 -2.18
CA ASP A 108 31.69 3.38 -2.63
C ASP A 108 31.94 4.87 -2.34
N ASP A 109 32.87 5.18 -1.42
CA ASP A 109 33.22 6.55 -1.05
C ASP A 109 34.39 7.14 -1.87
N ASN A 110 34.84 6.43 -2.90
CA ASN A 110 36.06 6.67 -3.66
C ASN A 110 37.35 6.71 -2.82
N GLY A 111 37.30 6.24 -1.57
CA GLY A 111 38.38 6.25 -0.60
C GLY A 111 38.57 4.88 0.04
N GLY A 112 38.21 4.78 1.32
CA GLY A 112 38.44 3.59 2.14
C GLY A 112 37.48 2.44 1.85
N VAL A 113 36.29 2.73 1.34
CA VAL A 113 35.25 1.76 0.97
C VAL A 113 35.01 1.83 -0.53
N ARG A 114 35.20 0.72 -1.24
CA ARG A 114 35.12 0.63 -2.69
C ARG A 114 34.17 -0.50 -3.11
N LEU A 115 33.76 -0.50 -4.38
CA LEU A 115 33.06 -1.64 -4.97
C LEU A 115 33.79 -2.97 -4.67
N PRO A 116 33.06 -4.05 -4.36
CA PRO A 116 33.66 -5.35 -4.12
C PRO A 116 34.30 -5.91 -5.40
N ALA A 117 35.31 -6.77 -5.27
CA ALA A 117 35.84 -7.53 -6.40
C ALA A 117 34.83 -8.58 -6.88
N ALA A 118 34.10 -9.18 -5.95
CA ALA A 118 33.04 -10.14 -6.22
C ALA A 118 32.05 -10.16 -5.05
N TRP A 119 30.85 -10.66 -5.30
CA TRP A 119 29.87 -10.93 -4.26
C TRP A 119 29.04 -12.16 -4.60
N ARG A 120 28.41 -12.75 -3.59
CA ARG A 120 27.47 -13.86 -3.75
C ARG A 120 26.40 -13.87 -2.67
N VAL A 121 25.27 -14.50 -2.96
CA VAL A 121 24.19 -14.72 -2.01
C VAL A 121 24.30 -16.14 -1.45
N GLN A 122 24.21 -16.25 -0.12
CA GLN A 122 24.20 -17.53 0.58
C GLN A 122 22.96 -17.67 1.46
N SER A 123 22.35 -18.85 1.45
CA SER A 123 21.23 -19.21 2.33
C SER A 123 21.66 -20.17 3.42
N TRP A 124 21.05 -20.05 4.61
CA TRP A 124 21.23 -21.01 5.69
C TRP A 124 20.35 -22.23 5.49
N ASN A 125 20.94 -23.42 5.54
CA ASN A 125 20.24 -24.71 5.37
C ASN A 125 19.83 -25.37 6.71
N GLY A 126 20.13 -24.74 7.85
CA GLY A 126 19.96 -25.32 9.19
C GLY A 126 21.29 -25.58 9.93
N SER A 127 22.39 -25.78 9.21
CA SER A 127 23.71 -26.11 9.78
C SER A 127 24.88 -25.32 9.18
N SER A 128 24.78 -24.89 7.92
CA SER A 128 25.80 -24.12 7.23
C SER A 128 25.22 -23.15 6.20
N TYR A 129 26.03 -22.17 5.79
CA TYR A 129 25.72 -21.31 4.66
C TYR A 129 26.15 -22.00 3.35
N GLN A 130 25.25 -22.00 2.37
CA GLN A 130 25.52 -22.48 1.01
C GLN A 130 25.19 -21.40 0.00
N ASP A 131 25.97 -21.32 -1.08
CA ASP A 131 25.66 -20.48 -2.23
C ASP A 131 24.32 -20.88 -2.83
N VAL A 132 23.51 -19.89 -3.21
CA VAL A 132 22.26 -20.13 -3.93
C VAL A 132 22.56 -20.73 -5.31
N THR A 133 21.70 -21.64 -5.77
CA THR A 133 21.89 -22.32 -7.06
C THR A 133 21.13 -21.61 -8.18
N GLY A 134 21.57 -21.75 -9.43
CA GLY A 134 20.91 -21.16 -10.58
C GLY A 134 20.99 -19.62 -10.65
N ALA A 135 22.03 -19.03 -10.05
CA ALA A 135 22.21 -17.58 -10.03
C ALA A 135 22.36 -17.01 -11.46
N SER A 136 21.64 -15.93 -11.77
CA SER A 136 21.71 -15.22 -13.06
C SER A 136 23.02 -14.45 -13.30
N GLY A 137 23.93 -14.48 -12.32
CA GLY A 137 25.16 -13.69 -12.29
C GLY A 137 25.12 -12.62 -11.20
N TYR A 138 26.31 -12.13 -10.82
CA TYR A 138 26.51 -11.17 -9.74
C TYR A 138 27.17 -9.89 -10.30
N PRO A 139 26.39 -8.97 -10.89
CA PRO A 139 26.96 -7.74 -11.46
C PRO A 139 27.54 -6.85 -10.35
N VAL A 140 28.59 -6.10 -10.70
CA VAL A 140 29.20 -5.10 -9.82
C VAL A 140 29.21 -3.77 -10.56
N ALA A 141 28.20 -2.95 -10.29
CA ALA A 141 28.07 -1.62 -10.86
C ALA A 141 27.75 -0.60 -9.76
N ALA A 142 28.40 0.56 -9.83
CA ALA A 142 28.08 1.72 -8.99
C ALA A 142 26.78 2.39 -9.45
N ASN A 143 26.19 3.18 -8.55
CA ASN A 143 25.04 4.07 -8.79
C ASN A 143 23.77 3.34 -9.28
N ARG A 144 23.59 2.08 -8.88
CA ARG A 144 22.39 1.29 -9.21
C ARG A 144 22.27 0.07 -8.31
N TYR A 145 21.06 -0.49 -8.28
CA TYR A 145 20.84 -1.85 -7.79
C TYR A 145 21.48 -2.88 -8.74
N ASN A 146 22.14 -3.85 -8.13
CA ASN A 146 22.72 -5.03 -8.75
C ASN A 146 21.85 -6.22 -8.41
N LEU A 147 21.09 -6.70 -9.40
CA LEU A 147 20.12 -7.78 -9.26
C LEU A 147 20.77 -9.14 -9.51
N VAL A 148 20.48 -10.10 -8.63
CA VAL A 148 20.67 -11.53 -8.88
C VAL A 148 19.34 -12.26 -8.68
N THR A 149 18.98 -13.10 -9.63
CA THR A 149 17.89 -14.08 -9.51
C THR A 149 18.47 -15.47 -9.35
N PHE A 150 17.77 -16.37 -8.67
CA PHE A 150 18.25 -17.73 -8.40
C PHE A 150 17.09 -18.70 -8.19
N THR A 151 17.39 -19.99 -8.17
CA THR A 151 16.42 -21.04 -7.80
C THR A 151 15.91 -20.76 -6.40
N ALA A 152 14.58 -20.76 -6.23
CA ALA A 152 13.93 -20.39 -4.97
C ALA A 152 14.51 -21.15 -3.77
N VAL A 153 14.83 -20.42 -2.70
CA VAL A 153 15.26 -20.99 -1.42
C VAL A 153 14.21 -20.71 -0.35
N SER A 154 14.00 -21.67 0.56
CA SER A 154 13.21 -21.47 1.78
C SER A 154 14.16 -21.39 2.97
N THR A 155 14.33 -20.21 3.56
CA THR A 155 15.33 -19.99 4.62
C THR A 155 14.91 -18.89 5.59
N SER A 156 15.35 -19.00 6.85
CA SER A 156 15.23 -17.94 7.85
C SER A 156 16.47 -17.04 7.91
N ARG A 157 17.54 -17.33 7.16
CA ARG A 157 18.74 -16.49 7.11
C ARG A 157 19.34 -16.48 5.71
N LEU A 158 19.60 -15.29 5.20
CA LEU A 158 20.27 -15.06 3.92
C LEU A 158 21.38 -14.04 4.15
N ARG A 159 22.56 -14.26 3.59
CA ARG A 159 23.65 -13.28 3.64
C ARG A 159 24.18 -12.95 2.25
N VAL A 160 24.54 -11.68 2.09
CA VAL A 160 25.36 -11.16 0.99
C VAL A 160 26.81 -11.26 1.46
N LEU A 161 27.60 -12.05 0.76
CA LEU A 161 29.02 -12.27 1.02
C LEU A 161 29.82 -11.49 -0.03
N LEU A 162 30.64 -10.53 0.42
CA LEU A 162 31.40 -9.62 -0.43
C LEU A 162 32.89 -9.88 -0.25
N ASP A 163 33.62 -9.95 -1.35
CA ASP A 163 35.07 -10.03 -1.36
C ASP A 163 35.63 -8.64 -1.69
N SER A 164 36.46 -8.10 -0.81
CA SER A 164 37.09 -6.77 -0.98
C SER A 164 37.85 -6.66 -2.29
N GLY A 165 37.73 -5.52 -2.95
CA GLY A 165 38.49 -5.15 -4.14
C GLY A 165 39.63 -4.20 -3.80
N ALA A 166 39.53 -2.96 -4.28
CA ALA A 166 40.52 -1.92 -4.05
C ALA A 166 40.50 -1.32 -2.62
N GLY A 167 39.54 -1.71 -1.78
CA GLY A 167 39.37 -1.24 -0.41
C GLY A 167 38.38 -2.12 0.36
N SER A 168 37.96 -1.64 1.53
CA SER A 168 36.86 -2.25 2.30
C SER A 168 35.56 -2.24 1.49
N VAL A 169 34.57 -3.01 1.92
CA VAL A 169 33.28 -3.15 1.21
C VAL A 169 32.16 -2.50 2.00
N GLY A 170 31.05 -2.21 1.32
CA GLY A 170 29.87 -1.68 1.95
C GLY A 170 28.62 -1.80 1.09
N LEU A 171 27.47 -1.61 1.73
CA LEU A 171 26.15 -1.64 1.13
C LEU A 171 25.34 -0.44 1.63
N LEU A 172 24.59 0.15 0.72
CA LEU A 172 23.58 1.17 1.03
C LEU A 172 22.22 0.53 1.25
N GLU A 173 21.88 -0.53 0.50
CA GLU A 173 20.58 -1.21 0.63
C GLU A 173 20.67 -2.65 0.09
N VAL A 174 19.91 -3.56 0.70
CA VAL A 174 19.70 -4.95 0.28
C VAL A 174 18.20 -5.20 0.22
N LYS A 175 17.70 -5.58 -0.96
CA LYS A 175 16.32 -6.02 -1.15
C LYS A 175 16.32 -7.54 -1.37
N ALA A 176 15.47 -8.27 -0.67
CA ALA A 176 15.34 -9.73 -0.81
C ALA A 176 13.92 -10.05 -1.25
N HIS A 177 13.76 -10.66 -2.43
CA HIS A 177 12.44 -10.76 -3.05
C HIS A 177 11.87 -12.17 -3.07
N ALA A 178 10.57 -12.26 -2.75
CA ALA A 178 9.79 -13.47 -3.04
C ALA A 178 9.69 -13.73 -4.55
N ASN A 179 9.72 -12.68 -5.38
CA ASN A 179 9.68 -12.73 -6.84
C ASN A 179 10.72 -11.77 -7.45
N PRO A 180 11.43 -12.13 -8.55
CA PRO A 180 12.39 -11.23 -9.17
C PRO A 180 11.80 -9.89 -9.64
N PRO A 181 12.44 -8.74 -9.36
CA PRO A 181 12.12 -7.46 -9.98
C PRO A 181 12.24 -7.56 -11.50
N GLY A 182 11.14 -7.31 -12.23
CA GLY A 182 11.10 -7.38 -13.70
C GLY A 182 11.19 -8.79 -14.31
N GLY A 183 11.37 -9.85 -13.52
CA GLY A 183 11.21 -11.22 -13.99
C GLY A 183 9.73 -11.57 -13.98
N ASN A 184 9.13 -11.70 -15.17
CA ASN A 184 7.74 -12.10 -15.27
C ASN A 184 7.51 -13.42 -14.49
N PRO A 185 6.69 -13.44 -13.41
CA PRO A 185 5.97 -14.67 -13.13
C PRO A 185 5.11 -15.00 -14.37
N PRO A 186 4.68 -16.26 -14.59
CA PRO A 186 3.59 -16.48 -15.54
C PRO A 186 2.53 -15.43 -15.23
N THR A 187 2.13 -14.65 -16.24
CA THR A 187 1.66 -13.24 -16.21
C THR A 187 0.59 -12.89 -15.18
N GLY A 188 0.10 -13.81 -14.35
CA GLY A 188 -1.04 -13.72 -13.44
C GLY A 188 -2.35 -13.57 -14.21
N TRP A 189 -2.30 -12.83 -15.31
CA TRP A 189 -3.26 -12.74 -16.37
C TRP A 189 -3.35 -14.05 -17.15
N ASN A 190 -4.37 -14.84 -16.80
CA ASN A 190 -4.84 -16.01 -17.53
C ASN A 190 -6.34 -16.20 -17.25
N PRO A 191 -7.19 -15.24 -17.65
CA PRO A 191 -8.63 -15.37 -17.45
C PRO A 191 -9.18 -16.60 -18.21
N PRO A 192 -10.25 -17.24 -17.72
CA PRO A 192 -11.01 -18.21 -18.50
C PRO A 192 -11.33 -17.66 -19.89
N GLY A 193 -11.23 -18.50 -20.93
CA GLY A 193 -11.36 -18.04 -22.33
C GLY A 193 -12.68 -17.31 -22.62
N ASN A 194 -13.78 -17.70 -21.95
CA ASN A 194 -15.08 -17.04 -22.08
C ASN A 194 -15.15 -15.66 -21.42
N LEU A 195 -14.18 -15.30 -20.57
CA LEU A 195 -14.12 -13.99 -19.91
C LEU A 195 -13.19 -13.00 -20.62
N VAL A 196 -12.32 -13.46 -21.53
CA VAL A 196 -11.34 -12.60 -22.23
C VAL A 196 -12.04 -11.45 -22.97
N THR A 197 -13.01 -11.76 -23.83
CA THR A 197 -13.76 -10.77 -24.62
C THR A 197 -14.50 -9.76 -23.74
N PRO A 198 -15.37 -10.16 -22.80
CA PRO A 198 -16.11 -9.21 -21.98
C PRO A 198 -15.21 -8.35 -21.09
N LEU A 199 -14.07 -8.86 -20.59
CA LEU A 199 -13.09 -8.04 -19.86
C LEU A 199 -12.50 -6.94 -20.77
N GLY A 200 -12.14 -7.30 -22.00
CA GLY A 200 -11.66 -6.33 -23.00
C GLY A 200 -12.69 -5.26 -23.34
N GLU A 201 -13.98 -5.62 -23.45
CA GLU A 201 -15.07 -4.66 -23.66
C GLU A 201 -15.23 -3.70 -22.48
N VAL A 202 -15.15 -4.21 -21.24
CA VAL A 202 -15.18 -3.38 -20.02
C VAL A 202 -14.03 -2.39 -20.04
N TRP A 203 -12.80 -2.84 -20.31
CA TRP A 203 -11.65 -1.93 -20.31
C TRP A 203 -11.74 -0.88 -21.42
N ALA A 204 -12.13 -1.27 -22.64
CA ALA A 204 -12.33 -0.33 -23.75
C ALA A 204 -13.41 0.72 -23.42
N HIS A 205 -14.45 0.31 -22.70
CA HIS A 205 -15.46 1.25 -22.19
C HIS A 205 -14.86 2.24 -21.19
N GLN A 206 -14.01 1.79 -20.25
CA GLN A 206 -13.33 2.68 -19.30
C GLN A 206 -12.43 3.70 -20.03
N GLU A 207 -11.65 3.27 -21.01
CA GLU A 207 -10.79 4.16 -21.80
C GLU A 207 -11.60 5.22 -22.57
N ALA A 208 -12.76 4.84 -23.12
CA ALA A 208 -13.63 5.75 -23.85
C ALA A 208 -14.36 6.74 -22.93
N THR A 209 -14.74 6.31 -21.73
CA THR A 209 -15.52 7.12 -20.77
C THR A 209 -14.65 8.10 -19.98
N TYR A 210 -13.44 7.70 -19.58
CA TYR A 210 -12.61 8.45 -18.65
C TYR A 210 -11.33 9.01 -19.30
N PRO A 211 -11.29 10.31 -19.65
CA PRO A 211 -10.14 10.90 -20.36
C PRO A 211 -8.86 10.96 -19.52
N ASN A 212 -8.95 10.82 -18.19
CA ASN A 212 -7.80 10.81 -17.27
C ASN A 212 -7.66 9.46 -16.52
N LEU A 213 -8.13 8.36 -17.10
CA LEU A 213 -8.05 7.01 -16.50
C LEU A 213 -6.64 6.68 -15.96
N TYR A 214 -5.60 6.93 -16.76
CA TYR A 214 -4.22 6.63 -16.40
C TYR A 214 -3.54 7.69 -15.52
N GLY A 215 -4.01 8.94 -15.57
CA GLY A 215 -3.42 10.03 -14.80
C GLY A 215 -4.10 10.26 -13.45
N PHE A 216 -5.26 9.65 -13.20
CA PHE A 216 -5.91 9.68 -11.89
C PHE A 216 -5.12 8.88 -10.86
N ARG A 217 -4.82 9.52 -9.70
CA ARG A 217 -3.89 9.02 -8.66
C ARG A 217 -4.54 8.81 -7.29
N ASN A 218 -5.86 8.62 -7.27
CA ASN A 218 -6.60 8.40 -6.04
C ASN A 218 -7.47 7.14 -6.03
N TYR A 219 -7.27 6.19 -6.94
CA TYR A 219 -7.98 4.90 -6.84
C TYR A 219 -7.64 4.21 -5.53
N GLY A 220 -8.48 3.27 -5.09
CA GLY A 220 -8.20 2.39 -3.96
C GLY A 220 -6.83 1.70 -4.08
N TRP A 221 -6.41 1.38 -5.31
CA TRP A 221 -5.05 0.90 -5.62
C TRP A 221 -3.97 1.89 -5.14
N ASP A 222 -4.09 3.17 -5.49
CA ASP A 222 -3.14 4.22 -5.12
C ASP A 222 -3.15 4.47 -3.60
N GLN A 223 -4.29 4.30 -2.95
CA GLN A 223 -4.45 4.43 -1.50
C GLN A 223 -3.75 3.29 -0.76
N VAL A 224 -4.00 2.04 -1.17
CA VAL A 224 -3.33 0.86 -0.59
C VAL A 224 -1.81 0.97 -0.71
N PHE A 225 -1.30 1.39 -1.87
CA PHE A 225 0.14 1.55 -2.08
C PHE A 225 0.72 2.71 -1.26
N ALA A 226 0.04 3.86 -1.20
CA ALA A 226 0.48 4.99 -0.39
C ALA A 226 0.51 4.66 1.11
N ASN A 227 -0.43 3.83 1.57
CA ASN A 227 -0.54 3.41 2.97
C ASN A 227 0.03 1.99 3.21
N ARG A 228 0.92 1.55 2.31
CA ARG A 228 1.80 0.38 2.45
C ARG A 228 1.06 -0.90 2.79
N GLY A 229 -0.01 -1.18 2.06
CA GLY A 229 -0.81 -2.39 2.25
C GLY A 229 -1.83 -2.27 3.36
N SER A 230 -2.26 -1.07 3.76
CA SER A 230 -3.40 -0.86 4.66
C SER A 230 -4.32 0.24 4.15
N LEU A 231 -5.52 0.34 4.72
CA LEU A 231 -6.45 1.44 4.45
C LEU A 231 -6.98 2.01 5.77
N ASN A 232 -6.94 3.33 5.89
CA ASN A 232 -7.47 4.07 7.02
C ASN A 232 -8.85 4.63 6.68
N PHE A 233 -9.80 4.49 7.59
CA PHE A 233 -11.18 4.93 7.43
C PHE A 233 -11.57 5.95 8.48
N CYS A 234 -12.37 6.92 8.06
CA CYS A 234 -13.14 7.74 8.98
C CYS A 234 -14.65 7.52 8.78
N VAL A 235 -15.35 7.15 9.84
CA VAL A 235 -16.79 6.88 9.81
C VAL A 235 -17.55 8.19 9.99
N ARG A 236 -18.43 8.53 9.06
CA ARG A 236 -19.38 9.64 9.17
C ARG A 236 -20.74 9.08 9.55
N TRP A 237 -21.12 9.24 10.82
CA TRP A 237 -22.40 8.75 11.35
C TRP A 237 -23.47 9.84 11.22
N ASP A 238 -24.16 9.85 10.08
CA ASP A 238 -25.25 10.78 9.77
C ASP A 238 -26.61 10.14 10.07
N SER A 239 -26.81 9.75 11.33
CA SER A 239 -28.04 9.12 11.82
C SER A 239 -28.33 9.63 13.23
N PRO A 240 -29.61 9.83 13.63
CA PRO A 240 -29.94 10.25 14.98
C PRO A 240 -29.74 9.15 16.04
N ALA A 241 -29.60 7.89 15.62
CA ALA A 241 -29.43 6.77 16.54
C ALA A 241 -28.09 6.86 17.30
N SER A 242 -28.08 6.37 18.54
CA SER A 242 -26.85 6.22 19.31
C SER A 242 -26.02 5.04 18.81
N VAL A 243 -24.70 5.14 18.93
CA VAL A 243 -23.75 4.09 18.62
C VAL A 243 -23.09 3.65 19.92
N SER A 244 -23.19 2.37 20.26
CA SER A 244 -22.48 1.78 21.41
C SER A 244 -21.05 1.41 21.03
N ALA A 245 -20.17 1.20 22.02
CA ALA A 245 -18.82 0.66 21.79
C ALA A 245 -18.87 -0.67 21.00
N ALA A 246 -19.81 -1.55 21.33
CA ALA A 246 -20.01 -2.81 20.61
C ALA A 246 -20.40 -2.58 19.14
N LEU A 247 -21.32 -1.65 18.86
CA LEU A 247 -21.71 -1.34 17.49
C LEU A 247 -20.55 -0.71 16.69
N ARG A 248 -19.78 0.18 17.31
CA ARG A 248 -18.56 0.75 16.73
C ARG A 248 -17.59 -0.35 16.29
N ASP A 249 -17.30 -1.29 17.18
CA ASP A 249 -16.36 -2.38 16.92
C ASP A 249 -16.91 -3.34 15.84
N GLN A 250 -18.21 -3.60 15.84
CA GLN A 250 -18.86 -4.40 14.79
C GLN A 250 -18.85 -3.70 13.43
N ILE A 251 -18.99 -2.37 13.37
CA ILE A 251 -18.88 -1.60 12.12
C ILE A 251 -17.46 -1.75 11.54
N HIS A 252 -16.42 -1.58 12.36
CA HIS A 252 -15.04 -1.79 11.94
C HIS A 252 -14.81 -3.23 11.47
N ALA A 253 -15.22 -4.22 12.25
CA ALA A 253 -15.05 -5.63 11.90
C ALA A 253 -15.77 -5.98 10.58
N THR A 254 -16.96 -5.42 10.36
CA THR A 254 -17.74 -5.66 9.14
C THR A 254 -17.09 -5.05 7.92
N LEU A 255 -16.64 -3.79 8.03
CA LEU A 255 -15.90 -3.12 6.98
C LEU A 255 -14.65 -3.93 6.61
N ALA A 256 -13.87 -4.40 7.59
CA ALA A 256 -12.71 -5.25 7.38
C ALA A 256 -13.06 -6.56 6.66
N ARG A 257 -14.13 -7.26 7.08
CA ARG A 257 -14.58 -8.51 6.44
C ARG A 257 -14.99 -8.31 4.98
N GLN A 258 -15.71 -7.23 4.67
CA GLN A 258 -16.20 -6.98 3.31
C GLN A 258 -15.05 -6.54 2.38
N TYR A 259 -14.15 -5.67 2.85
CA TYR A 259 -12.92 -5.33 2.11
C TYR A 259 -12.04 -6.54 1.82
N LYS A 260 -11.87 -7.42 2.83
CA LYS A 260 -11.06 -8.63 2.68
C LYS A 260 -11.48 -9.47 1.47
N LYS A 261 -12.77 -9.53 1.15
CA LYS A 261 -13.26 -10.32 0.00
C LYS A 261 -12.69 -9.82 -1.34
N TRP A 262 -12.62 -8.50 -1.56
CA TRP A 262 -11.97 -7.94 -2.74
C TRP A 262 -10.46 -8.15 -2.71
N MET A 263 -9.82 -7.99 -1.55
CA MET A 263 -8.36 -8.13 -1.43
C MET A 263 -7.90 -9.57 -1.63
N ASP A 264 -8.67 -10.55 -1.15
CA ASP A 264 -8.39 -11.98 -1.29
C ASP A 264 -8.35 -12.42 -2.75
N VAL A 265 -9.11 -11.77 -3.66
CA VAL A 265 -9.08 -12.12 -5.10
C VAL A 265 -7.74 -11.78 -5.75
N MET A 266 -6.95 -10.90 -5.12
CA MET A 266 -5.65 -10.44 -5.63
C MET A 266 -4.47 -11.21 -5.06
N VAL A 267 -4.63 -11.95 -3.97
CA VAL A 267 -3.51 -12.66 -3.32
C VAL A 267 -2.86 -13.63 -4.31
N GLY A 268 -1.56 -13.44 -4.55
CA GLY A 268 -0.77 -14.24 -5.48
C GLY A 268 -1.00 -13.93 -6.97
N HIS A 269 -1.79 -12.91 -7.31
CA HIS A 269 -2.11 -12.55 -8.69
C HIS A 269 -1.22 -11.44 -9.23
N ASN A 270 -0.53 -11.70 -10.35
CA ASN A 270 0.05 -10.67 -11.24
C ASN A 270 0.89 -9.59 -10.52
N ASN A 271 1.86 -10.00 -9.70
CA ASN A 271 2.71 -9.11 -8.89
C ASN A 271 1.97 -8.28 -7.83
N TRP A 272 0.75 -8.67 -7.44
CA TRP A 272 0.10 -8.06 -6.28
C TRP A 272 0.90 -8.38 -5.00
N PRO A 273 1.41 -7.38 -4.26
CA PRO A 273 2.42 -7.61 -3.24
C PRO A 273 1.86 -7.79 -1.82
N TYR A 274 0.53 -7.73 -1.64
CA TYR A 274 -0.10 -7.73 -0.32
C TYR A 274 -0.88 -9.02 -0.06
N ALA A 275 -0.37 -9.86 0.85
CA ALA A 275 -1.11 -11.04 1.33
C ALA A 275 -2.35 -10.67 2.18
N THR A 276 -2.33 -9.49 2.79
CA THR A 276 -3.45 -8.93 3.55
C THR A 276 -3.45 -7.41 3.41
N VAL A 277 -4.63 -6.80 3.44
CA VAL A 277 -4.78 -5.34 3.52
C VAL A 277 -5.63 -4.99 4.74
N PRO A 278 -5.01 -4.65 5.88
CA PRO A 278 -5.75 -4.33 7.10
C PRO A 278 -6.56 -3.05 6.94
N ILE A 279 -7.81 -3.08 7.39
CA ILE A 279 -8.67 -1.91 7.51
C ILE A 279 -8.56 -1.36 8.93
N LYS A 280 -8.34 -0.05 9.06
CA LYS A 280 -8.25 0.65 10.34
C LYS A 280 -9.30 1.76 10.37
N VAL A 281 -10.14 1.83 11.40
CA VAL A 281 -10.97 3.02 11.64
C VAL A 281 -10.16 3.97 12.51
N VAL A 282 -9.83 5.14 11.99
CA VAL A 282 -8.98 6.14 12.66
C VAL A 282 -9.75 7.36 13.14
N GLY A 283 -11.01 7.51 12.71
CA GLY A 283 -11.85 8.60 13.17
C GLY A 283 -13.35 8.35 13.03
N TRP A 284 -14.12 9.15 13.76
CA TRP A 284 -15.59 9.20 13.71
C TRP A 284 -16.07 10.64 13.68
N ALA A 285 -17.02 10.94 12.79
CA ALA A 285 -17.71 12.21 12.73
C ALA A 285 -19.19 12.04 13.10
N VAL A 286 -19.69 12.89 13.99
CA VAL A 286 -21.07 12.92 14.49
C VAL A 286 -21.59 14.35 14.61
N ARG A 287 -22.92 14.52 14.65
CA ARG A 287 -23.52 15.83 14.95
C ARG A 287 -23.38 16.18 16.42
N ASP A 288 -23.64 15.20 17.28
CA ASP A 288 -23.61 15.35 18.72
C ASP A 288 -22.73 14.24 19.33
N ARG A 289 -21.82 14.63 20.24
CA ARG A 289 -20.94 13.70 20.95
C ARG A 289 -21.74 12.67 21.77
N ALA A 290 -22.92 13.04 22.24
CA ALA A 290 -23.82 12.16 23.00
C ALA A 290 -24.33 10.96 22.18
N GLN A 291 -24.22 11.01 20.84
CA GLN A 291 -24.54 9.87 19.99
C GLN A 291 -23.57 8.71 20.20
N LEU A 292 -22.31 8.98 20.58
CA LEU A 292 -21.30 7.95 20.78
C LEU A 292 -21.25 7.54 22.25
N GLN A 293 -21.80 6.37 22.57
CA GLN A 293 -21.88 5.82 23.92
C GLN A 293 -20.59 5.08 24.33
N TRP A 294 -19.45 5.71 24.08
CA TRP A 294 -18.12 5.32 24.55
C TRP A 294 -17.27 6.57 24.75
N SER A 295 -16.14 6.45 25.45
CA SER A 295 -15.27 7.58 25.80
C SER A 295 -13.77 7.29 25.64
N ASP A 296 -13.38 6.16 25.08
CA ASP A 296 -11.96 5.90 24.80
C ASP A 296 -11.40 6.82 23.71
N THR A 297 -10.07 6.91 23.67
CA THR A 297 -9.30 7.81 22.82
C THR A 297 -8.61 7.07 21.67
N SER A 298 -9.12 5.89 21.29
CA SER A 298 -8.52 5.05 20.25
C SER A 298 -8.58 5.66 18.85
N VAL A 299 -9.50 6.60 18.62
CA VAL A 299 -9.78 7.24 17.33
C VAL A 299 -10.06 8.73 17.51
N ASP A 300 -9.85 9.51 16.45
CA ASP A 300 -10.23 10.93 16.44
C ASP A 300 -11.75 11.10 16.38
N ILE A 301 -12.30 12.04 17.17
CA ILE A 301 -13.74 12.32 17.19
C ILE A 301 -13.98 13.75 16.69
N TYR A 302 -14.72 13.87 15.60
CA TYR A 302 -15.14 15.13 14.98
C TYR A 302 -16.62 15.37 15.33
N VAL A 303 -16.90 16.47 16.02
CA VAL A 303 -18.25 16.78 16.52
C VAL A 303 -18.74 18.05 15.86
N ASN A 304 -19.94 17.99 15.27
CA ASN A 304 -20.63 19.14 14.68
C ASN A 304 -19.85 19.87 13.56
N ASP A 305 -18.84 19.24 12.98
CA ASP A 305 -18.28 19.68 11.69
C ASP A 305 -19.18 19.12 10.59
N ILE A 306 -19.90 19.98 9.86
CA ILE A 306 -20.91 19.58 8.90
C ILE A 306 -20.52 20.04 7.49
N ARG A 307 -20.52 19.11 6.52
CA ARG A 307 -20.37 19.38 5.08
C ARG A 307 -21.38 18.53 4.31
N GLU A 308 -21.88 19.06 3.18
CA GLU A 308 -22.97 18.43 2.40
C GLU A 308 -24.16 17.98 3.26
N ASN A 309 -24.46 18.74 4.33
CA ASN A 309 -25.46 18.39 5.33
C ASN A 309 -25.23 17.02 6.02
N ALA A 310 -23.99 16.61 6.28
CA ALA A 310 -23.63 15.42 7.05
C ALA A 310 -22.39 15.68 7.93
N PRO A 311 -22.21 14.98 9.07
CA PRO A 311 -20.99 15.07 9.89
C PRO A 311 -19.75 14.77 9.08
N GLN A 312 -18.70 15.57 9.18
CA GLN A 312 -17.49 15.54 8.38
C GLN A 312 -16.27 15.21 9.24
N CYS A 313 -15.43 14.31 8.75
CA CYS A 313 -14.08 14.11 9.29
C CYS A 313 -13.14 15.18 8.75
N ALA A 314 -12.14 15.64 9.51
CA ALA A 314 -11.27 16.74 9.07
C ALA A 314 -10.76 16.58 7.62
N GLU A 315 -11.09 17.54 6.74
CA GLU A 315 -10.72 17.48 5.32
C GLU A 315 -9.19 17.47 5.13
N GLY A 316 -8.46 18.20 5.99
CA GLY A 316 -7.00 18.22 6.00
C GLY A 316 -6.35 16.85 6.26
N CYS A 317 -7.09 15.88 6.81
CA CYS A 317 -6.66 14.50 7.04
C CYS A 317 -7.18 13.52 5.98
N GLY A 318 -8.07 13.93 5.08
CA GLY A 318 -8.69 13.03 4.10
C GLY A 318 -7.88 12.95 2.81
N ARG A 319 -7.59 11.74 2.35
CA ARG A 319 -6.88 11.48 1.09
C ARG A 319 -7.60 12.04 -0.14
N PHE A 320 -8.94 12.03 -0.15
CA PHE A 320 -9.72 12.68 -1.20
C PHE A 320 -9.36 14.17 -1.41
N PHE A 321 -9.09 14.90 -0.34
CA PHE A 321 -8.70 16.31 -0.37
C PHE A 321 -7.19 16.52 -0.56
N ASN A 322 -6.39 15.48 -0.33
CA ASN A 322 -4.93 15.51 -0.32
C ASN A 322 -4.35 14.41 -1.22
N GLN A 323 -4.73 14.43 -2.51
CA GLN A 323 -4.42 13.33 -3.45
C GLN A 323 -2.93 13.15 -3.77
N ASN A 324 -2.09 14.14 -3.43
CA ASN A 324 -0.63 14.03 -3.49
C ASN A 324 -0.05 13.16 -2.36
N GLY A 325 -0.87 12.65 -1.45
CA GLY A 325 -0.46 11.83 -0.31
C GLY A 325 0.25 12.61 0.80
N GLN A 326 0.20 13.94 0.77
CA GLN A 326 0.80 14.82 1.78
C GLN A 326 -0.30 15.45 2.62
N TYR A 327 -0.15 15.47 3.94
CA TYR A 327 -1.20 15.91 4.87
C TYR A 327 -0.75 17.09 5.73
N PRO A 328 -0.38 18.24 5.14
CA PRO A 328 0.20 19.37 5.88
C PRO A 328 -0.78 20.00 6.86
N ASN A 329 -2.09 19.84 6.61
CA ASN A 329 -3.15 20.41 7.43
C ASN A 329 -3.83 19.36 8.34
N CYS A 330 -3.30 18.14 8.40
CA CYS A 330 -3.78 17.14 9.35
C CYS A 330 -3.09 17.34 10.69
N PRO A 331 -3.80 17.60 11.82
CA PRO A 331 -3.17 17.87 13.10
C PRO A 331 -2.23 16.75 13.60
N GLY A 332 -2.52 15.50 13.24
CA GLY A 332 -1.67 14.35 13.52
C GLY A 332 -0.78 13.91 12.35
N GLY A 333 -0.66 14.75 11.33
CA GLY A 333 0.09 14.49 10.10
C GLY A 333 -0.34 13.23 9.36
N ALA A 334 0.57 12.69 8.56
CA ALA A 334 0.34 11.46 7.80
C ALA A 334 0.01 10.25 8.68
N ALA A 335 0.36 10.23 9.97
CA ALA A 335 0.02 9.10 10.84
C ALA A 335 -1.48 9.04 11.23
N ARG A 336 -2.20 10.17 11.11
CA ARG A 336 -3.62 10.30 11.51
C ARG A 336 -4.56 10.58 10.34
N HIS A 337 -4.06 10.44 9.10
CA HIS A 337 -4.88 10.58 7.90
C HIS A 337 -5.87 9.41 7.73
N TYR A 338 -6.94 9.65 6.98
CA TYR A 338 -7.81 8.60 6.46
C TYR A 338 -7.77 8.57 4.93
N ASP A 339 -7.76 7.37 4.37
CA ASP A 339 -7.82 7.12 2.94
C ASP A 339 -9.26 7.27 2.44
N GLN A 340 -10.22 6.78 3.22
CA GLN A 340 -11.61 6.67 2.82
C GLN A 340 -12.57 7.06 3.92
N SER A 341 -13.76 7.49 3.50
CA SER A 341 -14.85 7.81 4.41
C SER A 341 -16.01 6.83 4.24
N LEU A 342 -16.47 6.25 5.35
CA LEU A 342 -17.68 5.43 5.40
C LEU A 342 -18.82 6.29 5.92
N TRP A 343 -19.77 6.64 5.07
CA TRP A 343 -20.92 7.44 5.42
C TRP A 343 -22.13 6.54 5.68
N LEU A 344 -22.63 6.58 6.91
CA LEU A 344 -23.82 5.85 7.32
C LEU A 344 -24.95 6.86 7.52
N THR A 345 -25.77 7.04 6.49
CA THR A 345 -26.82 8.07 6.41
C THR A 345 -28.18 7.47 6.73
N ALA A 346 -28.88 8.02 7.71
CA ALA A 346 -30.24 7.59 8.05
C ALA A 346 -31.22 7.83 6.89
N GLY A 347 -32.08 6.85 6.64
CA GLY A 347 -33.12 6.91 5.60
C GLY A 347 -32.63 6.89 4.15
N MET A 348 -31.33 6.74 3.91
CA MET A 348 -30.81 6.61 2.55
C MET A 348 -31.09 5.21 1.99
N GLY A 349 -31.70 5.17 0.80
CA GLY A 349 -31.81 3.96 -0.02
C GLY A 349 -30.63 3.82 -0.98
N GLY A 350 -30.21 2.58 -1.25
CA GLY A 350 -29.10 2.28 -2.15
C GLY A 350 -27.72 2.60 -1.55
N GLY A 351 -26.74 2.78 -2.41
CA GLY A 351 -25.38 3.16 -2.05
C GLY A 351 -24.76 4.12 -3.07
N ALA A 352 -23.63 4.71 -2.69
CA ALA A 352 -22.75 5.45 -3.58
C ALA A 352 -21.30 5.23 -3.15
N GLY A 353 -20.40 5.07 -4.11
CA GLY A 353 -19.00 4.73 -3.88
C GLY A 353 -18.09 5.47 -4.84
N GLY A 354 -16.83 5.57 -4.46
CA GLY A 354 -15.80 6.18 -5.28
C GLY A 354 -14.46 6.23 -4.56
N ASP A 355 -13.55 7.04 -5.10
CA ASP A 355 -12.22 7.25 -4.54
C ASP A 355 -12.23 7.84 -3.12
N TRP A 356 -13.29 8.54 -2.73
CA TRP A 356 -13.48 9.10 -1.39
C TRP A 356 -13.99 8.09 -0.34
N GLY A 357 -14.47 6.91 -0.75
CA GLY A 357 -15.04 5.90 0.14
C GLY A 357 -16.43 5.43 -0.28
N GLN A 358 -17.29 5.13 0.71
CA GLN A 358 -18.62 4.56 0.48
C GLN A 358 -19.68 5.29 1.32
N ARG A 359 -20.90 5.37 0.79
CA ARG A 359 -22.08 5.90 1.47
C ARG A 359 -23.25 4.95 1.28
N MET A 360 -24.01 4.71 2.35
CA MET A 360 -25.23 3.91 2.32
C MET A 360 -26.14 4.22 3.51
N GLY A 361 -27.33 3.62 3.50
CA GLY A 361 -28.26 3.64 4.63
C GLY A 361 -27.64 3.13 5.92
N SER A 362 -27.72 3.90 7.01
CA SER A 362 -27.26 3.46 8.33
C SER A 362 -28.02 2.21 8.80
N GLU A 363 -29.32 2.17 8.53
CA GLU A 363 -30.23 1.07 8.83
C GLU A 363 -29.87 -0.17 8.02
N TYR A 364 -29.55 0.00 6.73
CA TYR A 364 -29.08 -1.09 5.89
C TYR A 364 -27.80 -1.70 6.44
N PHE A 365 -26.79 -0.88 6.75
CA PHE A 365 -25.51 -1.37 7.26
C PHE A 365 -25.69 -2.13 8.58
N VAL A 366 -26.41 -1.53 9.54
CA VAL A 366 -26.65 -2.13 10.86
C VAL A 366 -27.45 -3.42 10.76
N ASN A 367 -28.51 -3.45 9.94
CA ASN A 367 -29.33 -4.67 9.75
C ASN A 367 -28.55 -5.81 9.09
N ASN A 368 -27.52 -5.49 8.30
CA ASN A 368 -26.69 -6.47 7.59
C ASN A 368 -25.30 -6.64 8.23
N ILE A 369 -25.09 -6.16 9.47
CA ILE A 369 -23.76 -6.09 10.08
C ILE A 369 -23.10 -7.46 10.25
N ASN A 370 -23.88 -8.55 10.31
CA ASN A 370 -23.38 -9.92 10.38
C ASN A 370 -23.57 -10.70 9.07
N ALA A 371 -24.07 -10.06 8.01
CA ALA A 371 -24.24 -10.71 6.73
C ALA A 371 -22.89 -11.20 6.20
N GLU A 372 -22.90 -12.39 5.58
CA GLU A 372 -21.71 -12.91 4.91
C GLU A 372 -21.30 -11.97 3.78
N ASN A 373 -22.26 -11.57 2.94
CA ASN A 373 -22.09 -10.63 1.84
C ASN A 373 -23.00 -9.43 2.05
N MET A 374 -22.43 -8.27 2.37
CA MET A 374 -23.17 -7.01 2.45
C MET A 374 -23.19 -6.38 1.06
N THR A 375 -24.15 -6.80 0.24
CA THR A 375 -24.19 -6.55 -1.21
C THR A 375 -23.94 -5.11 -1.62
N ILE A 376 -24.61 -4.12 -1.01
CA ILE A 376 -24.42 -2.70 -1.36
C ILE A 376 -22.99 -2.29 -1.04
N LEU A 377 -22.50 -2.59 0.16
CA LEU A 377 -21.12 -2.24 0.53
C LEU A 377 -20.10 -2.90 -0.41
N LEU A 378 -20.27 -4.18 -0.76
CA LEU A 378 -19.37 -4.85 -1.70
C LEU A 378 -19.36 -4.18 -3.07
N HIS A 379 -20.53 -3.76 -3.57
CA HIS A 379 -20.67 -3.02 -4.82
C HIS A 379 -19.97 -1.65 -4.73
N GLU A 380 -20.22 -0.87 -3.68
CA GLU A 380 -19.61 0.45 -3.51
C GLU A 380 -18.08 0.38 -3.34
N ILE A 381 -17.56 -0.70 -2.75
CA ILE A 381 -16.10 -0.94 -2.70
C ILE A 381 -15.53 -1.11 -4.11
N GLY A 382 -16.26 -1.73 -5.05
CA GLY A 382 -15.81 -1.87 -6.43
C GLY A 382 -15.50 -0.53 -7.09
N HIS A 383 -16.36 0.47 -6.88
CA HIS A 383 -16.16 1.84 -7.39
C HIS A 383 -14.91 2.51 -6.82
N THR A 384 -14.58 2.25 -5.56
CA THR A 384 -13.33 2.76 -4.96
C THR A 384 -12.10 2.30 -5.73
N PHE A 385 -12.13 1.11 -6.34
CA PHE A 385 -11.05 0.57 -7.16
C PHE A 385 -11.24 0.80 -8.66
N GLY A 386 -12.21 1.63 -9.05
CA GLY A 386 -12.44 2.07 -10.43
C GLY A 386 -13.39 1.20 -11.24
N LEU A 387 -14.03 0.18 -10.65
CA LEU A 387 -15.05 -0.59 -11.37
C LEU A 387 -16.28 0.29 -11.62
N ASP A 388 -16.82 0.25 -12.84
CA ASP A 388 -17.98 1.04 -13.23
C ASP A 388 -19.31 0.36 -12.89
N ASP A 389 -20.36 1.18 -12.85
CA ASP A 389 -21.75 0.72 -12.87
C ASP A 389 -22.18 0.24 -14.26
N PHE A 390 -22.98 -0.82 -14.30
CA PHE A 390 -23.50 -1.39 -15.55
C PHE A 390 -25.02 -1.21 -15.70
N TYR A 391 -25.49 0.04 -15.67
CA TYR A 391 -26.92 0.37 -15.83
C TYR A 391 -27.38 0.39 -17.29
N ASP A 392 -26.60 1.04 -18.15
CA ASP A 392 -27.05 1.40 -19.51
C ASP A 392 -26.40 0.54 -20.61
N TRP A 393 -25.50 -0.37 -20.21
CA TRP A 393 -24.87 -1.32 -21.11
C TRP A 393 -24.42 -2.57 -20.34
N SER A 394 -24.05 -3.64 -21.04
CA SER A 394 -23.46 -4.83 -20.44
C SER A 394 -22.49 -5.49 -21.42
N PRO A 395 -21.36 -6.04 -20.93
CA PRO A 395 -20.43 -6.77 -21.77
C PRO A 395 -21.04 -8.09 -22.26
N SER A 396 -20.56 -8.57 -23.40
CA SER A 396 -21.10 -9.71 -24.13
C SER A 396 -20.78 -11.04 -23.44
N GLY A 397 -21.72 -11.98 -23.48
CA GLY A 397 -21.47 -13.36 -23.00
C GLY A 397 -21.36 -13.53 -21.47
N VAL A 398 -21.54 -12.47 -20.68
CA VAL A 398 -21.53 -12.51 -19.21
C VAL A 398 -22.75 -11.80 -18.64
N GLY A 399 -23.22 -12.26 -17.47
CA GLY A 399 -24.34 -11.67 -16.76
C GLY A 399 -24.36 -12.14 -15.30
N GLY A 400 -25.17 -11.47 -14.47
CA GLY A 400 -25.29 -11.80 -13.06
C GLY A 400 -24.00 -11.58 -12.28
N PHE A 401 -23.52 -10.34 -12.23
CA PHE A 401 -22.31 -9.95 -11.52
C PHE A 401 -22.55 -8.69 -10.68
N LEU A 402 -21.78 -8.52 -9.61
CA LEU A 402 -22.04 -7.57 -8.54
C LEU A 402 -22.07 -6.12 -9.04
N MET A 403 -21.15 -5.74 -9.94
CA MET A 403 -21.09 -4.38 -10.48
C MET A 403 -22.26 -4.03 -11.41
N LYS A 404 -23.05 -5.03 -11.83
CA LYS A 404 -24.38 -4.80 -12.40
C LYS A 404 -25.40 -4.89 -11.26
N ALA A 405 -25.67 -3.73 -10.66
CA ALA A 405 -26.50 -3.61 -9.47
C ALA A 405 -27.80 -4.41 -9.56
N GLY A 406 -28.09 -5.19 -8.51
CA GLY A 406 -29.27 -6.06 -8.43
C GLY A 406 -29.18 -7.38 -9.19
N SER A 407 -28.10 -7.65 -9.94
CA SER A 407 -27.95 -8.90 -10.70
C SER A 407 -27.19 -10.01 -9.97
N ALA A 408 -26.43 -9.67 -8.90
CA ALA A 408 -25.80 -10.62 -8.00
C ALA A 408 -25.79 -10.06 -6.56
N SER A 409 -25.72 -10.95 -5.57
CA SER A 409 -25.69 -10.60 -4.13
C SER A 409 -24.29 -10.64 -3.51
N ALA A 410 -23.28 -11.10 -4.26
CA ALA A 410 -21.89 -11.27 -3.83
C ALA A 410 -20.93 -11.07 -5.01
N ILE A 411 -19.63 -10.90 -4.71
CA ILE A 411 -18.57 -10.84 -5.72
C ILE A 411 -18.57 -12.16 -6.51
N THR A 412 -18.73 -12.08 -7.82
CA THR A 412 -18.71 -13.23 -8.73
C THR A 412 -17.34 -13.43 -9.36
N GLU A 413 -17.19 -14.51 -10.13
CA GLU A 413 -15.95 -14.74 -10.88
C GLU A 413 -15.66 -13.62 -11.88
N PHE A 414 -16.69 -13.08 -12.54
CA PHE A 414 -16.49 -11.98 -13.48
C PHE A 414 -16.06 -10.69 -12.77
N ASP A 415 -16.65 -10.37 -11.61
CA ASP A 415 -16.22 -9.24 -10.79
C ASP A 415 -14.74 -9.37 -10.36
N ALA A 416 -14.34 -10.56 -9.91
CA ALA A 416 -12.97 -10.83 -9.51
C ALA A 416 -11.98 -10.66 -10.68
N TRP A 417 -12.36 -11.08 -11.90
CA TRP A 417 -11.53 -10.89 -13.08
C TRP A 417 -11.52 -9.44 -13.59
N MET A 418 -12.62 -8.69 -13.49
CA MET A 418 -12.61 -7.24 -13.76
C MET A 418 -11.65 -6.51 -12.83
N PHE A 419 -11.65 -6.86 -11.54
CA PHE A 419 -10.74 -6.30 -10.54
C PHE A 419 -9.27 -6.60 -10.84
N ARG A 420 -8.97 -7.85 -11.23
CA ARG A 420 -7.65 -8.29 -11.68
C ARG A 420 -7.20 -7.60 -12.98
N ASP A 421 -8.14 -7.34 -13.89
CA ASP A 421 -7.85 -6.67 -15.16
C ASP A 421 -7.49 -5.20 -14.94
N TRP A 422 -8.24 -4.50 -14.09
CA TRP A 422 -7.88 -3.17 -13.62
C TRP A 422 -6.45 -3.11 -13.06
N TRP A 423 -6.10 -4.07 -12.21
CA TRP A 423 -4.74 -4.19 -11.70
C TRP A 423 -3.70 -4.38 -12.81
N ARG A 424 -3.96 -5.27 -13.78
CA ARG A 424 -3.05 -5.50 -14.92
C ARG A 424 -2.74 -4.21 -15.69
N HIS A 425 -3.73 -3.35 -15.87
CA HIS A 425 -3.56 -2.09 -16.59
C HIS A 425 -2.86 -1.00 -15.79
N LEU A 426 -2.98 -1.02 -14.45
CA LEU A 426 -2.44 0.02 -13.59
C LEU A 426 -1.12 -0.34 -12.92
N LYS A 427 -0.79 -1.62 -12.74
CA LYS A 427 0.32 -2.07 -11.87
C LYS A 427 1.69 -1.45 -12.17
N SER A 428 1.97 -1.16 -13.44
CA SER A 428 3.24 -0.58 -13.88
C SER A 428 3.51 0.79 -13.25
N ARG A 429 2.45 1.51 -12.85
CA ARG A 429 2.54 2.79 -12.15
C ARG A 429 3.18 2.67 -10.75
N TYR A 430 3.26 1.46 -10.20
CA TYR A 430 3.85 1.14 -8.90
C TYR A 430 5.22 0.45 -9.03
N GLY A 431 5.79 0.41 -10.24
CA GLY A 431 7.07 -0.25 -10.50
C GLY A 431 7.01 -1.78 -10.59
N LEU A 432 5.85 -2.34 -10.98
CA LEU A 432 5.55 -3.79 -10.99
C LEU A 432 5.16 -4.36 -12.35
#